data_AF-A0A1M5VAF9-F1
#
_entry.id   AF-A0A1M5VAF9-F1
#
_cell.length_a   1.000
_cell.length_b   1.000
_cell.length_c   1.000
_cell.angle_alpha   90.00
_cell.angle_beta   90.00
_cell.angle_gamma   90.00
#
_symmetry.space_group_name_H-M   'P 1'
#
loop_
_entity.id
_entity.type
_entity.pdbx_description
1 polymer ?
#
loop_
_entity_poly.entity_id
_entity_poly.type
_entity_poly.pdbx_seq_one_letter_code
_entity_poly.pdbx_strand_id
1 'polypeptide(L)'
;MNHLTTDLIEALAKKQDIEEVFRRHLEEAINQLLKHELTVFLDYEPYERKGVHSGNSRNRFYDRTFKTEYGELQLRIPRDRNGEFQQQTVAPYKRSN
;
A
#
# COMPACT_ATOMS: atom_id res chain seq x y z
N MET A 1 -4.45 2.20 -13.62
CA MET A 1 -5.86 1.92 -13.31
C MET A 1 -5.91 0.46 -12.90
N ASN A 2 -6.49 0.13 -11.74
CA ASN A 2 -6.58 -1.27 -11.32
C ASN A 2 -7.76 -1.91 -12.06
N HIS A 3 -7.56 -3.08 -12.67
CA HIS A 3 -8.55 -3.78 -13.49
C HIS A 3 -9.12 -5.02 -12.78
N LEU A 4 -9.34 -4.94 -11.46
CA LEU A 4 -9.78 -6.06 -10.62
C LEU A 4 -10.92 -6.86 -11.24
N THR A 5 -12.00 -6.21 -11.67
CA THR A 5 -13.18 -6.90 -12.23
C THR A 5 -12.85 -7.62 -13.54
N THR A 6 -12.00 -7.04 -14.38
CA THR A 6 -11.57 -7.65 -15.64
C THR A 6 -10.69 -8.87 -15.37
N ASP A 7 -9.70 -8.73 -14.49
CA ASP A 7 -8.80 -9.81 -14.11
C ASP A 7 -9.54 -10.98 -13.45
N LEU A 8 -10.56 -10.69 -12.63
CA LEU A 8 -11.41 -11.70 -12.02
C LEU A 8 -12.25 -12.46 -13.06
N ILE A 9 -12.86 -11.74 -14.01
CA ILE A 9 -13.62 -12.38 -15.10
C ILE A 9 -12.71 -13.26 -15.96
N GLU A 10 -11.50 -12.79 -16.26
CA GLU A 10 -10.51 -13.55 -17.02
C GLU A 10 -10.07 -14.81 -16.27
N ALA A 11 -9.79 -14.69 -14.97
CA ALA A 11 -9.42 -15.82 -14.13
C ALA A 11 -10.55 -16.86 -14.03
N LEU A 12 -11.80 -16.41 -13.88
CA LEU A 12 -12.98 -17.27 -13.91
C LEU A 12 -13.13 -18.00 -15.25
N ALA A 13 -12.98 -17.29 -16.37
CA ALA A 13 -13.05 -17.86 -17.71
C ALA A 13 -11.96 -18.91 -17.95
N LYS A 14 -10.75 -18.67 -17.43
CA LYS A 14 -9.58 -19.55 -17.55
C LYS A 14 -9.49 -20.62 -16.45
N LYS A 15 -10.45 -20.67 -15.50
CA LYS A 15 -10.43 -21.54 -14.31
C LYS A 15 -9.12 -21.44 -13.52
N GLN A 16 -8.57 -20.23 -13.44
CA GLN A 16 -7.39 -19.92 -12.63
C GLN A 16 -7.77 -19.73 -11.16
N ASP A 17 -6.76 -19.70 -10.30
CA ASP A 17 -6.92 -19.44 -8.89
C ASP A 17 -7.40 -17.99 -8.63
N ILE A 18 -8.63 -17.87 -8.15
CA ILE A 18 -9.27 -16.58 -7.85
C ILE A 18 -8.67 -15.96 -6.60
N GLU A 19 -8.25 -16.78 -5.63
CA GLU A 19 -7.70 -16.31 -4.36
C GLU A 19 -6.39 -15.56 -4.60
N GLU A 20 -5.53 -16.08 -5.48
CA GLU A 20 -4.28 -15.40 -5.84
C GLU A 20 -4.52 -14.07 -6.57
N VAL A 21 -5.50 -14.02 -7.48
CA VAL A 21 -5.89 -12.77 -8.14
C VAL A 21 -6.35 -11.74 -7.10
N PHE A 22 -7.20 -12.17 -6.17
CA PHE A 22 -7.68 -11.30 -5.10
C PHE A 22 -6.56 -10.85 -4.17
N ARG A 23 -5.68 -11.75 -3.73
CA ARG A 23 -4.51 -11.47 -2.89
C ARG A 23 -3.63 -10.38 -3.50
N ARG A 24 -3.30 -10.50 -4.79
CA ARG A 24 -2.49 -9.52 -5.53
C ARG A 24 -3.15 -8.14 -5.56
N HIS A 25 -4.44 -8.08 -5.90
CA HIS A 25 -5.17 -6.80 -5.94
C HIS A 25 -5.34 -6.18 -4.55
N LEU A 26 -5.52 -6.99 -3.51
CA LEU A 26 -5.57 -6.55 -2.12
C LEU A 26 -4.22 -5.95 -1.68
N GLU A 27 -3.11 -6.60 -2.02
CA GLU A 27 -1.75 -6.09 -1.77
C GLU A 27 -1.53 -4.74 -2.45
N GLU A 28 -1.91 -4.61 -3.72
CA GLU A 28 -1.81 -3.35 -4.47
C GLU A 28 -2.66 -2.23 -3.84
N ALA A 29 -3.91 -2.54 -3.48
CA ALA A 29 -4.83 -1.59 -2.88
C ALA A 29 -4.32 -1.06 -1.53
N ILE A 30 -3.86 -1.95 -0.64
CA ILE A 30 -3.30 -1.55 0.66
C ILE A 30 -2.03 -0.71 0.47
N ASN A 31 -1.14 -1.11 -0.45
CA ASN A 31 0.06 -0.35 -0.75
C ASN A 31 -0.23 1.03 -1.35
N GLN A 32 -1.28 1.18 -2.14
CA GLN A 32 -1.73 2.48 -2.64
C GLN A 32 -2.29 3.34 -1.50
N LEU A 33 -3.14 2.76 -0.65
CA LEU A 33 -3.73 3.47 0.49
C LEU A 33 -2.65 3.99 1.46
N LEU A 34 -1.66 3.16 1.80
CA LEU A 34 -0.53 3.56 2.65
C LEU A 34 0.25 4.74 2.05
N LYS A 35 0.50 4.76 0.74
CA LYS A 35 1.16 5.89 0.07
C LYS A 35 0.32 7.16 0.15
N HIS A 36 -0.99 7.04 -0.05
CA HIS A 36 -1.92 8.16 0.07
C HIS A 36 -1.98 8.71 1.50
N GLU A 37 -1.92 7.85 2.52
CA GLU A 37 -1.82 8.31 3.92
C GLU A 37 -0.59 9.22 4.13
N LEU A 38 0.58 8.84 3.59
CA LEU A 38 1.77 9.68 3.69
C LEU A 38 1.61 10.99 2.89
N THR A 39 0.95 10.95 1.73
CA THR A 39 0.63 12.17 0.98
C THR A 39 -0.25 13.11 1.79
N VAL A 40 -1.31 12.59 2.42
CA VAL A 40 -2.21 13.39 3.26
C VAL A 40 -1.48 13.94 4.48
N PHE A 41 -0.63 13.14 5.12
CA PHE A 41 0.18 13.57 6.26
C PHE A 41 1.15 14.71 5.90
N LEU A 42 1.83 14.61 4.75
CA LEU A 42 2.78 15.62 4.29
C LEU A 42 2.11 16.84 3.63
N ASP A 43 0.85 16.72 3.21
CA ASP A 43 0.10 17.75 2.49
C ASP A 43 0.73 18.18 1.15
N TYR A 44 1.42 17.27 0.47
CA TYR A 44 1.89 17.46 -0.90
C TYR A 44 2.19 16.12 -1.58
N GLU A 45 2.08 16.05 -2.90
CA GLU A 45 2.32 14.84 -3.70
C GLU A 45 3.82 14.55 -3.92
N PRO A 46 4.21 13.31 -4.28
CA PRO A 46 5.60 13.01 -4.65
C PRO A 46 6.11 13.96 -5.74
N TYR A 47 7.30 14.52 -5.50
CA TYR A 47 7.98 15.47 -6.40
C TYR A 47 7.28 16.83 -6.59
N GLU A 48 6.25 17.13 -5.81
CA GLU A 48 5.62 18.44 -5.85
C GLU A 48 6.51 19.53 -5.22
N ARG A 49 6.56 20.71 -5.84
CA ARG A 49 7.36 21.86 -5.35
C ARG A 49 6.99 22.29 -3.94
N LYS A 50 5.73 22.09 -3.53
CA LYS A 50 5.23 22.39 -2.17
C LYS A 50 6.04 21.66 -1.08
N GLY A 51 6.63 20.50 -1.39
CA GLY A 51 7.47 19.76 -0.46
C GLY A 51 8.87 20.34 -0.27
N VAL A 52 9.35 21.22 -1.17
CA VAL A 52 10.70 21.79 -1.08
C VAL A 52 10.72 22.83 0.05
N HIS A 53 11.70 22.71 0.96
CA HIS A 53 11.80 23.55 2.17
C HIS A 53 10.58 23.48 3.12
N SER A 54 9.76 22.43 3.04
CA SER A 54 8.59 22.22 3.92
C SER A 54 8.95 21.76 5.35
N GLY A 55 10.22 21.43 5.61
CA GLY A 55 10.69 20.94 6.92
C GLY A 55 10.56 19.43 7.14
N ASN A 56 9.75 18.72 6.33
CA ASN A 56 9.67 17.26 6.35
C ASN A 56 9.58 16.69 4.92
N SER A 57 10.16 15.50 4.70
CA SER A 57 10.17 14.87 3.38
C SER A 57 9.99 13.38 3.41
N ARG A 58 9.50 12.82 2.29
CA ARG A 58 9.39 11.37 2.10
C ARG A 58 10.76 10.71 2.22
N ASN A 59 10.81 9.56 2.88
CA ASN A 59 12.03 8.81 3.17
C ASN A 59 11.89 7.31 2.82
N ARG A 60 11.59 7.06 1.54
CA ARG A 60 11.37 5.70 1.00
C ARG A 60 10.30 4.95 1.82
N PHE A 61 10.40 3.62 1.83
CA PHE A 61 9.55 2.71 2.58
C PHE A 61 10.41 1.61 3.21
N TYR A 62 9.81 0.79 4.06
CA TYR A 62 10.36 -0.50 4.45
C TYR A 62 9.34 -1.60 4.14
N ASP A 63 9.83 -2.81 3.90
CA ASP A 63 8.99 -3.94 3.58
C ASP A 63 8.46 -4.61 4.85
N ARG A 64 7.20 -5.01 4.82
CA ARG A 64 6.51 -5.71 5.90
C ARG A 64 5.59 -6.77 5.31
N THR A 65 5.90 -8.03 5.61
CA THR A 65 4.98 -9.12 5.32
C THR A 65 3.80 -9.11 6.31
N PHE A 66 2.58 -9.25 5.79
CA PHE A 66 1.34 -9.28 6.54
C PHE A 66 0.49 -10.48 6.12
N LYS A 67 0.08 -11.31 7.09
CA LYS A 67 -0.67 -12.55 6.84
C LYS A 67 -2.16 -12.28 6.79
N THR A 68 -2.81 -12.78 5.74
CA THR A 68 -4.27 -12.75 5.56
C THR A 68 -4.79 -14.14 5.22
N GLU A 69 -6.11 -14.31 5.22
CA GLU A 69 -6.75 -15.56 4.79
C GLU A 69 -6.45 -15.90 3.32
N TYR A 70 -6.24 -14.88 2.48
CA TYR A 70 -5.90 -15.03 1.05
C TYR A 70 -4.39 -15.21 0.81
N GLY A 71 -3.60 -15.37 1.87
CA GLY A 71 -2.15 -15.54 1.81
C GLY A 71 -1.36 -14.34 2.36
N GLU A 72 -0.06 -14.33 2.08
CA GLU A 72 0.85 -13.27 2.54
C GLU A 72 0.83 -12.07 1.59
N LEU A 73 0.72 -10.87 2.16
CA LEU A 73 0.83 -9.60 1.46
C LEU A 73 2.20 -8.98 1.74
N GLN A 74 2.87 -8.53 0.68
CA GLN A 74 4.11 -7.75 0.78
C GLN A 74 3.78 -6.25 0.82
N LEU A 75 3.76 -5.69 2.03
CA LEU A 75 3.42 -4.28 2.24
C LEU A 75 4.68 -3.41 2.22
N ARG A 76 4.59 -2.25 1.57
CA ARG A 76 5.61 -1.21 1.50
C ARG A 76 5.20 -0.04 2.38
N ILE A 77 5.58 -0.08 3.65
CA ILE A 77 5.18 0.93 4.63
C ILE A 77 6.00 2.21 4.41
N PRO A 78 5.39 3.33 3.99
CA PRO A 78 6.11 4.54 3.69
C PRO A 78 6.52 5.27 4.97
N ARG A 79 7.54 6.12 4.87
CA ARG A 79 8.07 6.89 6.00
C ARG A 79 8.40 8.31 5.58
N ASP A 80 8.36 9.22 6.53
CA ASP A 80 8.90 10.57 6.44
C ASP A 80 10.33 10.64 7.02
N ARG A 81 11.02 11.76 6.84
CA ARG A 81 12.40 11.95 7.32
C ARG A 81 12.46 12.25 8.82
N ASN A 82 11.43 12.87 9.37
CA ASN A 82 11.39 13.21 10.79
C ASN A 82 10.91 12.02 11.65
N GLY A 83 10.31 11.00 11.03
CA GLY A 83 9.79 9.83 11.73
C GLY A 83 8.49 10.11 12.48
N GLU A 84 7.76 11.13 12.07
CA GLU A 84 6.52 11.60 12.69
C GLU A 84 5.29 10.89 12.12
N PHE A 85 5.39 10.34 10.90
CA PHE A 85 4.28 9.65 10.25
C PHE A 85 3.96 8.31 10.92
N GLN A 86 2.68 8.11 11.22
CA GLN A 86 2.14 6.83 11.71
C GLN A 86 0.98 6.38 10.81
N GLN A 87 1.18 5.25 10.12
CA GLN A 87 0.16 4.69 9.23
C GLN A 87 -1.06 4.18 10.01
N GLN A 88 -2.26 4.36 9.46
CA GLN A 88 -3.53 4.01 10.10
C GLN A 88 -4.13 2.72 9.53
N THR A 89 -3.94 2.46 8.23
CA THR A 89 -4.44 1.27 7.53
C THR A 89 -3.98 -0.03 8.20
N VAL A 90 -2.74 -0.08 8.69
CA VAL A 90 -2.18 -1.26 9.37
C VAL A 90 -1.50 -0.86 10.67
N ALA A 91 -2.03 -1.37 11.78
CA ALA A 91 -1.50 -1.10 13.11
C ALA A 91 0.02 -1.37 13.21
N PRO A 92 0.76 -0.58 14.00
CA PRO A 92 2.15 -0.85 14.30
C PRO A 92 2.35 -2.28 14.80
N TYR A 93 3.40 -2.94 14.32
CA TYR A 93 3.79 -4.32 14.67
C TYR A 93 2.78 -5.44 14.39
N LYS A 94 1.51 -5.18 14.05
CA LYS A 94 0.55 -6.21 13.65
C LYS A 94 1.05 -6.93 12.39
N ARG A 95 1.10 -8.27 12.43
CA ARG A 95 1.65 -9.13 11.36
C ARG A 95 0.64 -10.08 10.74
N SER A 96 -0.54 -10.23 11.33
CA SER A 96 -1.62 -11.08 10.83
C SER A 96 -2.95 -10.42 11.17
N ASN A 97 -3.95 -10.60 10.31
CA ASN A 97 -5.33 -10.24 10.66
C ASN A 97 -5.91 -11.24 11.66
#